data_AF-V9ZAF5-F1
#
_entry.id   AF-V9ZAF5-F1
#
_cell.length_a   1.000
_cell.length_b   1.000
_cell.length_c   1.000
_cell.angle_alpha   90.00
_cell.angle_beta   90.00
_cell.angle_gamma   90.00
#
_symmetry.space_group_name_H-M   'P 1'
#
loop_
_entity.id
_entity.type
_entity.pdbx_description
1 polymer ?
#
loop_
_entity_poly.entity_id
_entity_poly.type
_entity_poly.pdbx_seq_one_letter_code
_entity_poly.pdbx_strand_id
1 'polypeptide(L)'
;MNNTTVVERVAAALAGVKAELEELGHTIEVINFARITHETCITEATLRKLFAGEPVSHDEVDPPFKDRLRFLIETRLHPEGRQYTRAELAAAAGCDRSMISHLLNGTRKPGFDTSNKLANHLKAPGFFSVGPENALLTALEPVLVQARFLAKLKGEQVEHVALRGSLSAGSDELAEQLQAAIQQVVDSAHATQAPAAPAGEDEDPELKKLTAELRSLPPTRRRGVMSIIKSAMGLASRDD
;
A
#
# COMPACT_ATOMS: atom_id res chain seq x y z
N MET A 1 -4.31 22.21 26.13
CA MET A 1 -3.44 21.15 26.68
C MET A 1 -3.48 19.85 25.86
N ASN A 2 -3.90 19.86 24.58
CA ASN A 2 -4.15 18.61 23.84
C ASN A 2 -3.18 18.33 22.67
N ASN A 3 -2.34 19.30 22.29
CA ASN A 3 -1.56 19.20 21.04
C ASN A 3 -0.43 18.15 21.13
N THR A 4 0.23 18.04 22.28
CA THR A 4 1.28 17.03 22.52
C THR A 4 0.73 15.61 22.41
N THR A 5 -0.49 15.38 22.91
CA THR A 5 -1.14 14.06 22.87
C THR A 5 -1.49 13.58 21.45
N VAL A 6 -1.62 14.49 20.48
CA VAL A 6 -1.92 14.10 19.08
C VAL A 6 -0.66 13.58 18.41
N VAL A 7 0.46 14.32 18.54
CA VAL A 7 1.74 13.90 17.97
C VAL A 7 2.22 12.60 18.60
N GLU A 8 2.09 12.45 19.92
CA GLU A 8 2.46 11.22 20.63
C GLU A 8 1.64 10.01 20.17
N ARG A 9 0.32 10.16 20.00
CA ARG A 9 -0.54 9.09 19.49
C ARG A 9 -0.20 8.69 18.07
N VAL A 10 0.04 9.67 17.20
CA VAL A 10 0.47 9.42 15.82
C VAL A 10 1.83 8.71 15.79
N ALA A 11 2.80 9.17 16.59
CA ALA A 11 4.11 8.53 16.70
C ALA A 11 4.01 7.09 17.23
N ALA A 12 3.17 6.85 18.23
CA ALA A 12 2.92 5.52 18.78
C ALA A 12 2.28 4.58 17.75
N ALA A 13 1.29 5.06 17.00
CA ALA A 13 0.66 4.32 15.91
C ALA A 13 1.68 3.94 14.82
N LEU A 14 2.50 4.90 14.38
CA LEU A 14 3.54 4.65 13.37
C LEU A 14 4.66 3.72 13.87
N ALA A 15 5.00 3.78 15.16
CA ALA A 15 5.93 2.84 15.77
C ALA A 15 5.39 1.40 15.74
N GLY A 16 4.09 1.21 15.98
CA GLY A 16 3.42 -0.08 15.83
C GLY A 16 3.48 -0.60 14.40
N VAL A 17 3.15 0.25 13.42
CA VAL A 17 3.25 -0.09 11.99
C VAL A 17 4.68 -0.46 11.59
N LYS A 18 5.68 0.28 12.08
CA LYS A 18 7.09 0.00 11.81
C LYS A 18 7.51 -1.35 12.39
N ALA A 19 7.18 -1.62 13.64
CA ALA A 19 7.50 -2.88 14.30
C ALA A 19 6.88 -4.08 13.55
N GLU A 20 5.64 -3.92 13.10
CA GLU A 20 4.97 -4.95 12.30
C GLU A 20 5.65 -5.17 10.93
N LEU A 21 6.02 -4.10 10.22
CA LEU A 21 6.76 -4.22 8.96
C LEU A 21 8.10 -4.92 9.16
N GLU A 22 8.82 -4.61 10.24
CA GLU A 22 10.09 -5.24 10.59
C GLU A 22 9.92 -6.75 10.89
N GLU A 23 8.85 -7.13 11.61
CA GLU A 23 8.50 -8.55 11.87
C GLU A 23 8.21 -9.31 10.57
N LEU A 24 7.57 -8.65 9.60
CA LEU A 24 7.31 -9.20 8.27
C LEU A 24 8.55 -9.17 7.35
N GLY A 25 9.68 -8.64 7.82
CA GLY A 25 10.94 -8.55 7.06
C GLY A 25 10.96 -7.44 6.00
N HIS A 26 10.10 -6.44 6.15
CA HIS A 26 10.02 -5.27 5.29
C HIS A 26 10.58 -4.02 5.98
N THR A 27 11.05 -3.07 5.17
CA THR A 27 11.43 -1.74 5.63
C THR A 27 10.35 -0.73 5.28
N ILE A 28 10.42 0.47 5.87
CA ILE A 28 9.49 1.57 5.59
C ILE A 28 9.50 2.03 4.12
N GLU A 29 10.49 1.62 3.31
CA GLU A 29 10.56 1.94 1.88
C GLU A 29 9.50 1.23 1.04
N VAL A 30 8.81 0.23 1.60
CA VAL A 30 7.60 -0.37 0.98
C VAL A 30 6.42 0.61 1.02
N ILE A 31 6.46 1.60 1.91
CA ILE A 31 5.38 2.59 2.05
C ILE A 31 5.49 3.62 0.92
N ASN A 32 4.43 3.74 0.12
CA ASN A 32 4.29 4.84 -0.83
C ASN A 32 3.88 6.12 -0.09
N PHE A 33 4.89 6.88 0.38
CA PHE A 33 4.66 8.13 1.12
C PHE A 33 3.86 9.16 0.33
N ALA A 34 4.01 9.23 -1.00
CA ALA A 34 3.24 10.15 -1.83
C ALA A 34 1.73 9.87 -1.75
N ARG A 35 1.33 8.59 -1.73
CA ARG A 35 -0.07 8.17 -1.51
C ARG A 35 -0.54 8.55 -0.12
N ILE A 36 0.26 8.28 0.92
CA ILE A 36 -0.12 8.64 2.31
C ILE A 36 -0.28 10.16 2.45
N THR A 37 0.62 10.96 1.88
CA THR A 37 0.50 12.41 1.84
C THR A 37 -0.77 12.85 1.12
N HIS A 38 -1.07 12.25 -0.03
CA HIS A 38 -2.28 12.52 -0.80
C HIS A 38 -3.57 12.27 -0.01
N GLU A 39 -3.59 11.23 0.84
CA GLU A 39 -4.77 10.88 1.66
C GLU A 39 -4.86 11.62 2.99
N THR A 40 -3.75 12.07 3.57
CA THR A 40 -3.72 12.59 4.95
C THR A 40 -3.29 14.05 5.09
N CYS A 41 -2.78 14.70 4.04
CA CYS A 41 -2.12 16.01 4.06
C CYS A 41 -0.77 16.05 4.80
N ILE A 42 -0.30 14.95 5.40
CA ILE A 42 0.97 14.91 6.14
C ILE A 42 2.10 14.69 5.14
N THR A 43 3.09 15.59 5.16
CA THR A 43 4.17 15.56 4.16
C THR A 43 5.06 14.33 4.32
N GLU A 44 5.64 13.84 3.22
CA GLU A 44 6.62 12.75 3.27
C GLU A 44 7.77 13.05 4.23
N ALA A 45 8.27 14.30 4.25
CA ALA A 45 9.32 14.70 5.18
C ALA A 45 8.89 14.52 6.64
N THR A 46 7.65 14.90 6.99
CA THR A 46 7.10 14.70 8.33
C THR A 46 6.92 13.22 8.65
N LEU A 47 6.44 12.41 7.70
CA LEU A 47 6.28 10.97 7.88
C LEU A 47 7.63 10.29 8.15
N ARG A 48 8.67 10.63 7.37
CA ARG A 48 10.01 10.09 7.57
C ARG A 48 10.59 10.48 8.94
N LYS A 49 10.41 11.72 9.37
CA LYS A 49 10.78 12.15 10.72
C LYS A 49 10.08 11.34 11.81
N LEU A 50 8.77 11.15 11.67
CA LEU A 50 7.98 10.35 12.60
C LEU A 50 8.47 8.89 12.67
N PHE A 51 8.77 8.25 11.53
CA PHE A 51 9.34 6.90 11.50
C PHE A 51 10.77 6.80 12.05
N ALA A 52 11.51 7.90 12.01
CA ALA A 52 12.84 8.04 12.62
C ALA A 52 12.78 8.36 14.13
N GLY A 53 11.59 8.65 14.69
CA GLY A 53 11.43 9.09 16.07
C GLY A 53 11.89 10.54 16.31
N GLU A 54 12.00 11.33 15.25
CA GLU A 54 12.39 12.74 15.34
C GLU A 54 11.22 13.61 15.81
N PRO A 55 11.50 14.72 16.51
CA PRO A 55 10.45 15.64 16.95
C PRO A 55 9.79 16.32 15.75
N VAL A 56 8.45 16.33 15.74
CA VAL A 56 7.63 17.05 14.77
C VAL A 56 6.65 17.97 15.50
N SER A 57 6.31 19.08 14.85
CA SER A 57 5.32 20.02 15.39
C SER A 57 3.89 19.50 15.21
N HIS A 58 2.98 20.00 16.04
CA HIS A 58 1.56 19.68 15.92
C HIS A 58 1.01 20.04 14.54
N ASP A 59 1.36 21.22 14.01
CA ASP A 59 0.81 21.71 12.75
C ASP A 59 1.33 20.94 11.52
N GLU A 60 2.45 20.23 11.66
CA GLU A 60 2.93 19.28 10.63
C GLU A 60 2.08 17.99 10.58
N VAL A 61 1.46 17.60 11.69
CA VAL A 61 0.67 16.35 11.82
C VAL A 61 -0.84 16.61 11.70
N ASP A 62 -1.31 17.73 12.21
CA ASP A 62 -2.70 18.17 12.18
C ASP A 62 -2.79 19.60 11.59
N PRO A 63 -2.53 19.79 10.28
CA PRO A 63 -2.59 21.11 9.68
C PRO A 63 -3.97 21.75 9.85
N PRO A 64 -4.06 23.07 10.03
CA PRO A 64 -5.34 23.73 10.23
C PRO A 64 -6.21 23.59 8.98
N PHE A 65 -7.53 23.68 9.18
CA PHE A 65 -8.54 23.47 8.13
C PHE A 65 -8.24 24.22 6.81
N LYS A 66 -7.77 25.48 6.89
CA LYS A 66 -7.43 26.30 5.71
C LYS A 66 -6.35 25.65 4.84
N ASP A 67 -5.35 25.05 5.46
CA ASP A 67 -4.19 24.47 4.78
C ASP A 67 -4.57 23.12 4.19
N ARG A 68 -5.37 22.33 4.93
CA ARG A 68 -6.01 21.10 4.43
C ARG A 68 -6.91 21.35 3.21
N LEU A 69 -7.74 22.40 3.26
CA LEU A 69 -8.62 22.76 2.15
C LEU A 69 -7.81 23.20 0.93
N ARG A 70 -6.76 24.00 1.12
CA ARG A 70 -5.87 24.40 0.03
C ARG A 70 -5.18 23.17 -0.59
N PHE A 71 -4.66 22.27 0.24
CA PHE A 71 -4.05 21.02 -0.21
C PHE A 71 -5.02 20.18 -1.06
N LEU A 72 -6.28 20.02 -0.66
CA LEU A 72 -7.26 19.30 -1.46
C LEU A 72 -7.54 19.99 -2.79
N ILE A 73 -7.62 21.32 -2.85
CA ILE A 73 -7.85 22.05 -4.11
C ILE A 73 -6.66 21.90 -5.07
N GLU A 74 -5.45 21.84 -4.54
CA GLU A 74 -4.23 21.69 -5.33
C GLU A 74 -4.02 20.26 -5.84
N THR A 75 -4.39 19.25 -5.04
CA THR A 75 -4.17 17.84 -5.37
C THR A 75 -5.35 17.17 -6.06
N ARG A 76 -6.58 17.57 -5.74
CA ARG A 76 -7.81 17.02 -6.33
C ARG A 76 -8.26 17.97 -7.44
N LEU A 77 -7.83 17.68 -8.66
CA LEU A 77 -8.23 18.44 -9.84
C LEU A 77 -9.69 18.14 -10.23
N HIS A 78 -10.31 19.13 -10.87
CA HIS A 78 -11.57 18.97 -11.57
C HIS A 78 -11.45 17.87 -12.64
N PRO A 79 -12.53 17.18 -13.04
CA PRO A 79 -12.51 16.22 -14.15
C PRO A 79 -11.91 16.77 -15.46
N GLU A 80 -11.95 18.09 -15.65
CA GLU A 80 -11.34 18.80 -16.80
C GLU A 80 -9.82 19.08 -16.63
N GLY A 81 -9.20 18.63 -15.53
CA GLY A 81 -7.77 18.84 -15.25
C GLY A 81 -7.39 20.21 -14.70
N ARG A 82 -8.37 21.07 -14.38
CA ARG A 82 -8.15 22.39 -13.76
C ARG A 82 -8.44 22.39 -12.26
N GLN A 83 -8.02 23.43 -11.55
CA GLN A 83 -8.43 23.63 -10.16
C GLN A 83 -9.92 24.02 -10.05
N TYR A 84 -10.54 23.63 -8.93
CA TYR A 84 -11.90 24.06 -8.59
C TYR A 84 -11.94 25.56 -8.32
N THR A 85 -12.92 26.24 -8.91
CA THR A 85 -13.17 27.64 -8.63
C THR A 85 -13.90 27.82 -7.31
N ARG A 86 -13.76 29.00 -6.70
CA ARG A 86 -14.50 29.33 -5.46
C ARG A 86 -16.02 29.25 -5.62
N ALA A 87 -16.54 29.47 -6.82
CA ALA A 87 -17.97 29.37 -7.10
C ALA A 87 -18.45 27.92 -7.09
N GLU A 88 -17.68 27.01 -7.68
CA GLU A 88 -17.97 25.57 -7.66
C GLU A 88 -17.92 25.01 -6.23
N LEU A 89 -16.89 25.39 -5.47
CA LEU A 89 -16.78 24.99 -4.07
C LEU A 89 -17.93 25.54 -3.21
N ALA A 90 -18.36 26.77 -3.47
CA ALA A 90 -19.49 27.39 -2.78
C ALA A 90 -20.81 26.66 -3.10
N ALA A 91 -21.04 26.34 -4.38
CA ALA A 91 -22.19 25.58 -4.83
C ALA A 91 -22.22 24.17 -4.20
N ALA A 92 -21.09 23.48 -4.19
CA ALA A 92 -20.95 22.16 -3.57
C ALA A 92 -21.18 22.18 -2.05
N ALA A 93 -20.69 23.20 -1.37
CA ALA A 93 -20.84 23.38 0.07
C ALA A 93 -22.22 23.92 0.49
N GLY A 94 -23.02 24.41 -0.47
CA GLY A 94 -24.29 25.09 -0.19
C GLY A 94 -24.11 26.41 0.56
N CYS A 95 -23.04 27.16 0.27
CA CYS A 95 -22.73 28.43 0.93
C CYS A 95 -22.39 29.54 -0.08
N ASP A 96 -22.21 30.77 0.41
CA ASP A 96 -21.83 31.90 -0.44
C ASP A 96 -20.34 31.86 -0.83
N ARG A 97 -20.00 32.44 -1.99
CA ARG A 97 -18.62 32.53 -2.49
C ARG A 97 -17.69 33.26 -1.51
N SER A 98 -18.20 34.25 -0.77
CA SER A 98 -17.45 34.95 0.26
C SER A 98 -17.08 34.01 1.42
N MET A 99 -17.98 33.09 1.80
CA MET A 99 -17.69 32.09 2.82
C MET A 99 -16.48 31.24 2.44
N ILE A 100 -16.38 30.78 1.19
CA ILE A 100 -15.21 30.02 0.71
C ILE A 100 -13.91 30.83 0.83
N SER A 101 -13.94 32.12 0.47
CA SER A 101 -12.77 33.00 0.68
C SER A 101 -12.40 33.11 2.16
N HIS A 102 -13.39 33.21 3.06
CA HIS A 102 -13.15 33.26 4.50
C HIS A 102 -12.54 31.97 5.06
N LEU A 103 -12.96 30.81 4.54
CA LEU A 103 -12.43 29.50 4.90
C LEU A 103 -10.97 29.34 4.44
N LEU A 104 -10.67 29.71 3.19
CA LEU A 104 -9.31 29.65 2.63
C LEU A 104 -8.33 30.59 3.36
N ASN A 105 -8.82 31.75 3.82
CA ASN A 105 -8.01 32.67 4.62
C ASN A 105 -7.91 32.27 6.09
N GLY A 106 -8.66 31.25 6.54
CA GLY A 106 -8.72 30.83 7.94
C GLY A 106 -9.45 31.81 8.87
N THR A 107 -10.16 32.80 8.32
CA THR A 107 -10.90 33.81 9.10
C THR A 107 -12.20 33.25 9.69
N ARG A 108 -12.72 32.16 9.13
CA ARG A 108 -13.89 31.44 9.65
C ARG A 108 -13.62 29.94 9.68
N LYS A 109 -14.26 29.26 10.64
CA LYS A 109 -14.32 27.79 10.68
C LYS A 109 -15.65 27.33 10.06
N PRO A 110 -15.63 26.29 9.21
CA PRO A 110 -16.85 25.73 8.64
C PRO A 110 -17.64 24.95 9.71
N GLY A 111 -18.94 24.81 9.50
CA GLY A 111 -19.74 23.82 10.22
C GLY A 111 -19.44 22.39 9.74
N PHE A 112 -19.84 21.40 10.54
CA PHE A 112 -19.64 19.98 10.21
C PHE A 112 -20.23 19.59 8.84
N ASP A 113 -21.46 20.02 8.55
CA ASP A 113 -22.13 19.76 7.27
C ASP A 113 -21.37 20.35 6.07
N THR A 114 -20.92 21.61 6.20
CA THR A 114 -20.14 22.28 5.16
C THR A 114 -18.81 21.57 4.91
N SER A 115 -18.10 21.17 5.97
CA SER A 115 -16.86 20.40 5.85
C SER A 115 -17.08 19.06 5.15
N ASN A 116 -18.15 18.35 5.50
CA ASN A 116 -18.45 17.04 4.92
C ASN A 116 -18.83 17.15 3.43
N LYS A 117 -19.65 18.15 3.07
CA LYS A 117 -20.00 18.43 1.67
C LYS A 117 -18.77 18.75 0.82
N LEU A 118 -17.86 19.58 1.33
CA LEU A 118 -16.61 19.91 0.65
C LEU A 118 -15.71 18.68 0.47
N ALA A 119 -15.53 17.89 1.54
CA ALA A 119 -14.78 16.64 1.53
C ALA A 119 -15.31 15.65 0.46
N ASN A 120 -16.63 15.45 0.42
CA ASN A 120 -17.27 14.56 -0.55
C ASN A 120 -17.12 15.08 -1.99
N HIS A 121 -17.30 16.39 -2.21
CA HIS A 121 -17.14 16.99 -3.53
C HIS A 121 -15.70 16.85 -4.07
N LEU A 122 -14.70 16.99 -3.19
CA LEU A 122 -13.29 16.83 -3.50
C LEU A 122 -12.82 15.36 -3.49
N LYS A 123 -13.76 14.40 -3.42
CA LYS A 123 -13.47 12.95 -3.40
C LYS A 123 -12.53 12.52 -2.27
N ALA A 124 -12.64 13.16 -1.10
CA ALA A 124 -11.87 12.85 0.10
C ALA A 124 -12.80 12.78 1.32
N PRO A 125 -13.74 11.81 1.36
CA PRO A 125 -14.70 11.71 2.46
C PRO A 125 -13.98 11.54 3.80
N GLY A 126 -14.45 12.25 4.83
CA GLY A 126 -13.88 12.18 6.17
C GLY A 126 -12.57 12.95 6.39
N PHE A 127 -11.96 13.54 5.35
CA PHE A 127 -10.65 14.20 5.42
C PHE A 127 -10.55 15.32 6.49
N PHE A 128 -11.66 16.02 6.76
CA PHE A 128 -11.68 17.08 7.78
C PHE A 128 -12.16 16.62 9.16
N SER A 129 -12.81 15.46 9.25
CA SER A 129 -13.47 14.98 10.47
C SER A 129 -12.70 13.87 11.17
N VAL A 130 -11.99 13.05 10.41
CA VAL A 130 -11.16 11.96 10.95
C VAL A 130 -9.91 12.58 11.57
N GLY A 131 -9.58 12.15 12.79
CA GLY A 131 -8.35 12.58 13.46
C GLY A 131 -7.10 12.09 12.71
N PRO A 132 -5.95 12.78 12.82
CA PRO A 132 -4.75 12.48 12.05
C PRO A 132 -4.23 11.04 12.26
N GLU A 133 -4.35 10.52 13.49
CA GLU A 133 -4.02 9.13 13.84
C GLU A 133 -4.85 8.11 13.02
N ASN A 134 -6.17 8.24 13.08
CA ASN A 134 -7.07 7.33 12.37
C ASN A 134 -6.93 7.48 10.85
N ALA A 135 -6.71 8.70 10.35
CA ALA A 135 -6.49 8.96 8.93
C ALA A 135 -5.20 8.26 8.44
N LEU A 136 -4.12 8.33 9.22
CA LEU A 136 -2.87 7.63 8.92
C LEU A 136 -3.03 6.11 8.94
N LEU A 137 -3.63 5.56 9.99
CA LEU A 137 -3.85 4.11 10.10
C LEU A 137 -4.70 3.60 8.93
N THR A 138 -5.77 4.32 8.58
CA THR A 138 -6.61 3.97 7.43
C THR A 138 -5.84 4.01 6.11
N ALA A 139 -4.97 5.01 5.92
CA ALA A 139 -4.15 5.13 4.71
C ALA A 139 -3.05 4.06 4.62
N LEU A 140 -2.53 3.60 5.76
CA LEU A 140 -1.47 2.59 5.88
C LEU A 140 -1.99 1.14 5.85
N GLU A 141 -3.25 0.90 6.18
CA GLU A 141 -3.85 -0.44 6.19
C GLU A 141 -3.61 -1.23 4.88
N PRO A 142 -3.80 -0.66 3.68
CA PRO A 142 -3.54 -1.40 2.43
C PRO A 142 -2.07 -1.81 2.27
N VAL A 143 -1.13 -1.01 2.79
CA VAL A 143 0.30 -1.34 2.75
C VAL A 143 0.59 -2.51 3.68
N LEU A 144 0.00 -2.52 4.88
CA LEU A 144 0.16 -3.63 5.82
C LEU A 144 -0.47 -4.93 5.30
N VAL A 145 -1.67 -4.85 4.71
CA VAL A 145 -2.31 -6.01 4.07
C VAL A 145 -1.42 -6.60 2.97
N GLN A 146 -0.82 -5.75 2.13
CA GLN A 146 0.11 -6.18 1.10
C GLN A 146 1.40 -6.78 1.68
N ALA A 147 1.99 -6.16 2.72
CA ALA A 147 3.20 -6.67 3.37
C ALA A 147 2.95 -8.05 4.01
N ARG A 148 1.83 -8.23 4.72
CA ARG A 148 1.41 -9.52 5.30
C ARG A 148 1.25 -10.58 4.21
N PHE A 149 0.64 -10.22 3.08
CA PHE A 149 0.47 -11.11 1.95
C PHE A 149 1.80 -11.54 1.33
N LEU A 150 2.74 -10.61 1.13
CA LEU A 150 4.08 -10.91 0.63
C LEU A 150 4.86 -11.82 1.59
N ALA A 151 4.77 -11.58 2.90
CA ALA A 151 5.40 -12.42 3.91
C ALA A 151 4.83 -13.85 3.89
N LYS A 152 3.51 -14.01 3.70
CA LYS A 152 2.86 -15.32 3.54
C LYS A 152 3.38 -16.07 2.31
N LEU A 153 3.45 -15.40 1.15
CA LEU A 153 3.98 -16.00 -0.08
C LEU A 153 5.46 -16.42 0.04
N LYS A 154 6.26 -15.64 0.78
CA LYS A 154 7.66 -15.99 1.07
C LYS A 154 7.76 -17.23 1.96
N GLY A 155 6.89 -17.36 2.97
CA GLY A 155 6.81 -18.56 3.82
C GLY A 155 6.42 -19.82 3.04
N GLU A 156 5.64 -19.67 1.98
CA GLU A 156 5.20 -20.75 1.09
C GLU A 156 6.21 -21.06 -0.05
N GLN A 157 7.42 -20.50 -0.03
CA GLN A 157 8.48 -20.69 -1.03
C GLN A 157 8.07 -20.34 -2.47
N VAL A 158 7.08 -19.47 -2.65
CA VAL A 158 6.72 -18.91 -3.97
C VAL A 158 7.69 -17.78 -4.30
N GLU A 159 8.98 -18.12 -4.49
CA GLU A 159 10.08 -17.16 -4.63
C GLU A 159 10.11 -16.40 -5.97
N HIS A 160 9.19 -16.68 -6.90
CA HIS A 160 9.27 -16.16 -8.27
C HIS A 160 8.09 -15.31 -8.78
N VAL A 161 7.14 -14.90 -7.93
CA VAL A 161 6.12 -13.94 -8.38
C VAL A 161 6.58 -12.52 -8.06
N ALA A 162 7.29 -11.92 -9.02
CA ALA A 162 7.76 -10.55 -8.97
C ALA A 162 6.57 -9.56 -8.97
N LEU A 163 6.04 -9.24 -7.80
CA LEU A 163 5.02 -8.21 -7.59
C LEU A 163 5.55 -6.77 -7.66
N ARG A 164 6.72 -6.54 -8.27
CA ARG A 164 7.30 -5.19 -8.47
C ARG A 164 6.38 -4.24 -9.23
N GLY A 165 5.41 -4.75 -10.01
CA GLY A 165 4.49 -3.93 -10.80
C GLY A 165 3.34 -3.28 -10.02
N SER A 166 2.90 -3.85 -8.88
CA SER A 166 1.73 -3.31 -8.14
C SER A 166 2.09 -2.18 -7.18
N LEU A 167 3.36 -2.07 -6.78
CA LEU A 167 3.84 -1.06 -5.83
C LEU A 167 3.87 0.37 -6.42
N SER A 168 3.82 0.52 -7.75
CA SER A 168 3.88 1.81 -8.44
C SER A 168 2.60 2.21 -9.18
N ALA A 169 1.63 1.31 -9.34
CA ALA A 169 0.43 1.54 -10.15
C ALA A 169 -0.81 1.83 -9.28
N GLY A 170 -0.81 3.01 -8.67
CA GLY A 170 -1.92 3.97 -8.47
C GLY A 170 -3.39 3.57 -8.21
N SER A 171 -3.80 2.31 -8.08
CA SER A 171 -5.18 1.95 -7.77
C SER A 171 -5.26 0.74 -6.85
N ASP A 172 -5.81 0.97 -5.65
CA ASP A 172 -6.04 -0.07 -4.63
C ASP A 172 -6.86 -1.24 -5.19
N GLU A 173 -7.80 -0.96 -6.09
CA GLU A 173 -8.66 -1.96 -6.72
C GLU A 173 -7.87 -2.98 -7.58
N LEU A 174 -6.89 -2.53 -8.37
CA LEU A 174 -6.05 -3.46 -9.15
C LEU A 174 -5.11 -4.26 -8.26
N ALA A 175 -4.61 -3.66 -7.17
CA ALA A 175 -3.78 -4.37 -6.20
C ALA A 175 -4.59 -5.45 -5.47
N GLU A 176 -5.81 -5.13 -5.04
CA GLU A 176 -6.75 -6.08 -4.44
C GLU A 176 -7.15 -7.20 -5.41
N GLN A 177 -7.47 -6.87 -6.66
CA GLN A 177 -7.81 -7.86 -7.69
C GLN A 177 -6.64 -8.80 -7.99
N LEU A 178 -5.42 -8.26 -8.10
CA LEU A 178 -4.22 -9.06 -8.32
C LEU A 178 -3.91 -9.95 -7.11
N GLN A 179 -4.06 -9.42 -5.89
CA GLN A 179 -3.88 -10.18 -4.67
C GLN A 179 -4.90 -11.33 -4.56
N ALA A 180 -6.18 -11.06 -4.87
CA ALA A 180 -7.23 -12.09 -4.91
C ALA A 180 -6.92 -13.16 -5.96
N ALA A 181 -6.46 -12.76 -7.16
CA ALA A 181 -6.09 -13.70 -8.21
C ALA A 181 -4.90 -14.59 -7.82
N ILE A 182 -3.86 -14.03 -7.19
CA ILE A 182 -2.70 -14.81 -6.71
C ILE A 182 -3.12 -15.73 -5.56
N GLN A 183 -3.93 -15.27 -4.61
CA GLN A 183 -4.43 -16.12 -3.52
C GLN A 183 -5.27 -17.27 -4.06
N GLN A 184 -6.11 -17.05 -5.09
CA GLN A 184 -6.85 -18.14 -5.75
C GLN A 184 -5.92 -19.16 -6.41
N VAL A 185 -4.84 -18.73 -7.06
CA VAL A 185 -3.86 -19.64 -7.67
C VAL A 185 -3.12 -20.44 -6.60
N VAL A 186 -2.73 -19.80 -5.51
CA VAL A 186 -2.08 -20.44 -4.36
C VAL A 186 -3.01 -21.42 -3.65
N ASP A 187 -4.26 -21.04 -3.39
CA ASP A 187 -5.27 -21.91 -2.79
C ASP A 187 -5.60 -23.10 -3.68
N SER A 188 -5.62 -22.90 -5.01
CA SER A 188 -5.78 -24.00 -5.98
C SER A 188 -4.57 -24.93 -5.99
N ALA A 189 -3.35 -24.38 -5.84
CA ALA A 189 -2.13 -25.19 -5.70
C ALA A 189 -2.15 -26.00 -4.40
N HIS A 190 -2.54 -25.41 -3.26
CA HIS A 190 -2.68 -26.10 -1.97
C HIS A 190 -3.84 -27.10 -1.93
N ALA A 191 -4.95 -26.84 -2.63
CA ALA A 191 -6.07 -27.78 -2.76
C ALA A 191 -5.68 -29.02 -3.59
N THR A 192 -4.70 -28.87 -4.48
CA THR A 192 -4.07 -30.01 -5.18
C THR A 192 -3.12 -30.78 -4.26
N GLN A 193 -2.85 -30.26 -3.06
CA GLN A 193 -1.73 -30.67 -2.20
C GLN A 193 -2.08 -30.91 -0.72
N ALA A 194 -3.31 -31.31 -0.32
CA ALA A 194 -3.53 -32.01 0.98
C ALA A 194 -4.96 -32.58 1.19
N PRO A 195 -5.17 -33.66 2.00
CA PRO A 195 -4.19 -34.47 2.72
C PRO A 195 -4.15 -35.95 2.28
N ALA A 196 -2.96 -36.46 1.99
CA ALA A 196 -2.70 -37.90 1.98
C ALA A 196 -2.54 -38.40 3.44
N ALA A 197 -3.45 -39.28 3.86
CA ALA A 197 -3.29 -40.14 5.04
C ALA A 197 -2.37 -41.35 4.69
N PRO A 198 -1.86 -42.11 5.67
CA PRO A 198 -0.44 -42.36 5.83
C PRO A 198 0.10 -43.60 5.10
N ALA A 199 1.43 -43.58 4.93
CA ALA A 199 2.33 -44.71 4.68
C ALA A 199 2.14 -45.49 3.35
N GLY A 200 2.99 -45.17 2.39
CA GLY A 200 3.26 -46.01 1.22
C GLY A 200 4.19 -45.28 0.26
N GLU A 201 5.36 -45.87 0.02
CA GLU A 201 6.32 -45.44 -0.99
C GLU A 201 5.62 -45.33 -2.36
N ASP A 202 5.36 -44.13 -2.86
CA ASP A 202 5.07 -43.95 -4.29
C ASP A 202 5.59 -42.57 -4.75
N GLU A 203 6.88 -42.55 -5.06
CA GLU A 203 7.46 -41.56 -5.96
C GLU A 203 6.62 -41.51 -7.26
N ASP A 204 6.11 -40.31 -7.54
CA ASP A 204 5.34 -39.93 -8.70
C ASP A 204 5.83 -40.63 -10.01
N PRO A 205 4.98 -41.42 -10.67
CA PRO A 205 5.35 -42.18 -11.87
C PRO A 205 5.79 -41.28 -13.03
N GLU A 206 5.38 -40.02 -13.07
CA GLU A 206 5.82 -39.06 -14.07
C GLU A 206 7.26 -38.59 -13.79
N LEU A 207 7.60 -38.34 -12.52
CA LEU A 207 8.98 -38.01 -12.11
C LEU A 207 9.95 -39.18 -12.34
N LYS A 208 9.51 -40.42 -12.15
CA LYS A 208 10.29 -41.63 -12.50
C LYS A 208 10.53 -41.74 -14.01
N LYS A 209 9.53 -41.46 -14.85
CA LYS A 209 9.69 -41.47 -16.32
C LYS A 209 10.65 -40.38 -16.78
N LEU A 210 10.50 -39.16 -16.28
CA LEU A 210 11.38 -38.04 -16.61
C LEU A 210 12.83 -38.29 -16.19
N THR A 211 13.06 -38.83 -14.99
CA THR A 211 14.42 -39.17 -14.54
C THR A 211 15.03 -40.34 -15.29
N ALA A 212 14.23 -41.33 -15.71
CA ALA A 212 14.68 -42.43 -16.57
C ALA A 212 15.04 -41.93 -17.98
N GLU A 213 14.23 -41.06 -18.58
CA GLU A 213 14.51 -40.44 -19.87
C GLU A 213 15.76 -39.56 -19.82
N LEU A 214 15.94 -38.75 -18.78
CA LEU A 214 17.16 -37.95 -18.59
C LEU A 214 18.43 -38.80 -18.42
N ARG A 215 18.31 -39.98 -17.79
CA ARG A 215 19.40 -40.94 -17.62
C ARG A 215 19.70 -41.73 -18.91
N SER A 216 18.72 -41.85 -19.82
CA SER A 216 18.91 -42.47 -21.13
C SER A 216 19.60 -41.58 -22.16
N LEU A 217 19.63 -40.26 -21.94
CA LEU A 217 20.27 -39.31 -22.87
C LEU A 217 21.81 -39.35 -22.82
N PRO A 218 22.50 -39.14 -23.97
CA PRO A 218 23.96 -39.01 -24.02
C PRO A 218 24.48 -37.89 -23.11
N PRO A 219 25.66 -38.05 -22.50
CA PRO A 219 26.18 -37.13 -21.48
C PRO A 219 26.34 -35.68 -21.98
N THR A 220 26.54 -35.47 -23.27
CA THR A 220 26.60 -34.14 -23.89
C THR A 220 25.25 -33.44 -23.94
N ARG A 221 24.15 -34.17 -24.17
CA ARG A 221 22.78 -33.63 -24.17
C ARG A 221 22.22 -33.45 -22.75
N ARG A 222 22.64 -34.30 -21.81
CA ARG A 222 22.24 -34.19 -20.39
C ARG A 222 22.69 -32.86 -19.77
N ARG A 223 23.91 -32.39 -20.07
CA ARG A 223 24.40 -31.08 -19.59
C ARG A 223 23.61 -29.91 -20.17
N GLY A 224 23.24 -29.98 -21.45
CA GLY A 224 22.43 -28.95 -22.11
C GLY A 224 21.03 -28.83 -21.49
N VAL A 225 20.37 -29.96 -21.25
CA VAL A 225 19.04 -29.99 -20.61
C VAL A 225 19.11 -29.54 -19.15
N MET A 226 20.13 -29.96 -18.40
CA MET A 226 20.34 -29.47 -17.02
C MET A 226 20.64 -27.97 -16.97
N SER A 227 21.36 -27.42 -17.97
CA SER A 227 21.59 -25.98 -18.09
C SER A 227 20.28 -25.21 -18.31
N ILE A 228 19.41 -25.71 -19.20
CA ILE A 228 18.11 -25.09 -19.49
C ILE A 228 17.18 -25.15 -18.27
N ILE A 229 17.13 -26.29 -17.56
CA ILE A 229 16.36 -26.43 -16.32
C ILE A 229 16.90 -25.47 -15.25
N LYS A 230 18.22 -25.36 -15.14
CA LYS A 230 18.88 -24.44 -14.19
C LYS A 230 18.62 -22.97 -14.53
N SER A 231 18.56 -22.61 -15.82
CA SER A 231 18.16 -21.27 -16.29
C SER A 231 16.67 -20.99 -16.08
N ALA A 232 15.79 -21.97 -16.29
CA ALA A 232 14.35 -21.84 -16.06
C ALA A 232 14.01 -21.74 -14.56
N MET A 233 14.82 -22.36 -13.69
CA MET A 233 14.73 -22.26 -12.24
C MET A 233 15.53 -21.08 -11.65
N GLY A 234 16.09 -20.19 -12.48
CA GLY A 234 16.81 -19.00 -12.02
C GLY A 234 18.13 -19.27 -11.28
N LEU A 235 18.65 -20.51 -11.31
CA LEU A 235 19.87 -20.95 -10.62
C LEU A 235 21.15 -20.74 -11.44
N ALA A 236 21.12 -19.89 -12.48
CA ALA A 236 22.30 -19.58 -13.26
C ALA A 236 23.24 -18.66 -12.46
N SER A 237 24.36 -19.24 -12.01
CA SER A 237 25.49 -18.56 -11.41
C SER A 237 25.96 -17.40 -12.29
N ARG A 238 25.97 -16.19 -11.73
CA ARG A 238 26.82 -15.10 -12.19
C ARG A 238 28.27 -15.52 -11.91
N ASP A 239 28.97 -15.93 -12.96
CA ASP A 239 30.43 -15.85 -13.01
C ASP A 239 30.78 -14.86 -14.12
N ASP A 240 31.09 -13.64 -13.70
CA ASP A 240 32.18 -12.77 -14.17
C ASP A 240 32.33 -11.60 -13.18
#